data_AF-A0A482UA12-F1
#
_entry.id   AF-A0A482UA12-F1
#
_cell.length_a   1.000
_cell.length_b   1.000
_cell.length_c   1.000
_cell.angle_alpha   90.00
_cell.angle_beta   90.00
_cell.angle_gamma   90.00
#
_symmetry.space_group_name_H-M   'P 1'
#
loop_
_entity.id
_entity.type
_entity.pdbx_description
1 polymer ?
#
loop_
_entity_poly.entity_id
_entity_poly.type
_entity_poly.pdbx_seq_one_letter_code
_entity_poly.pdbx_strand_id
1 'polypeptide(L)'
;MSTAISETAYNYKVVRQFAIMTVVWGIIGMGLGVLIAAQLVWPSLNFDLPWTSFGRLRPLHTNAVIFAFGGCALFATSYYVVQRTCQARLFSDGLAAFTFWGWQAVIVLAVITLPQGFTSSKEYAELEWPIDILITVVWVSYIAVFFGTIMKRKAKHIYVGNWFFGAFILVTAMLHIVNNLEIPVSWFKSYSIYSGATDAMVQWWYGHNAVGFFLTTGFLGMMYYFVPKQAERPVYSYRLSIVHFWALITLYIWAGPHHLHYTALPDWAQSLGMVMSIILLAPSWGGMINGMMTLSGAWHKLRTDPILRFLVVSLAFYGMSTFEGPMMAIKTVNALSHYTDWTIGHVHAGALGWVA
;
A
#
# COMPACT_ATOMS: atom_id res chain seq x y z
N MET A 1 3.37 -25.51 -34.51
CA MET A 1 2.41 -24.52 -33.97
C MET A 1 3.18 -23.24 -33.67
N SER A 2 2.84 -22.14 -34.32
CA SER A 2 3.54 -20.86 -34.12
C SER A 2 3.33 -20.39 -32.68
N THR A 3 4.41 -20.29 -31.91
CA THR A 3 4.46 -19.71 -30.55
C THR A 3 4.53 -18.18 -30.58
N ALA A 4 4.32 -17.54 -31.73
CA ALA A 4 4.31 -16.09 -31.84
C ALA A 4 3.08 -15.53 -31.11
N ILE A 5 3.30 -14.99 -29.91
CA ILE A 5 2.32 -14.17 -29.19
C ILE A 5 2.02 -12.97 -30.10
N SER A 6 0.79 -12.85 -30.56
CA SER A 6 0.35 -11.64 -31.27
C SER A 6 0.61 -10.41 -30.39
N GLU A 7 1.36 -9.42 -30.89
CA GLU A 7 1.65 -8.17 -30.17
C GLU A 7 0.38 -7.43 -29.72
N THR A 8 -0.77 -7.74 -30.33
CA THR A 8 -2.08 -7.16 -30.00
C THR A 8 -2.73 -7.77 -28.76
N ALA A 9 -2.32 -8.96 -28.30
CA ALA A 9 -2.88 -9.59 -27.11
C ALA A 9 -2.26 -9.03 -25.83
N TYR A 10 -3.02 -8.94 -24.73
CA TYR A 10 -2.49 -8.52 -23.43
C TYR A 10 -1.52 -9.55 -22.83
N ASN A 11 -0.55 -9.08 -22.04
CA ASN A 11 0.32 -9.93 -21.24
C ASN A 11 -0.39 -10.29 -19.92
N TYR A 12 -1.00 -11.47 -19.88
CA TYR A 12 -1.62 -12.03 -18.67
C TYR A 12 -0.74 -13.01 -17.90
N LYS A 13 0.47 -13.30 -18.39
CA LYS A 13 1.40 -14.18 -17.66
C LYS A 13 1.77 -13.56 -16.32
N VAL A 14 2.29 -12.33 -16.34
CA VAL A 14 2.73 -11.62 -15.14
C VAL A 14 1.56 -11.31 -14.19
N VAL A 15 0.40 -10.94 -14.73
CA VAL A 15 -0.83 -10.71 -13.94
C VAL A 15 -1.22 -11.98 -13.18
N ARG A 16 -1.21 -13.14 -13.84
CA ARG A 16 -1.54 -14.43 -13.21
C ARG A 16 -0.52 -14.82 -12.15
N GLN A 17 0.77 -14.63 -12.42
CA GLN A 17 1.84 -14.92 -11.48
C GLN A 17 1.67 -14.09 -10.20
N PHE A 18 1.50 -12.78 -10.32
CA PHE A 18 1.25 -11.92 -9.16
C PHE A 18 -0.06 -12.25 -8.47
N ALA A 19 -1.16 -12.50 -9.19
CA ALA A 19 -2.45 -12.83 -8.58
C ALA A 19 -2.38 -14.12 -7.73
N ILE A 20 -1.68 -15.15 -8.20
CA ILE A 20 -1.45 -16.37 -7.42
C ILE A 20 -0.61 -16.05 -6.17
N MET A 21 0.49 -15.30 -6.35
CA MET A 21 1.36 -14.96 -5.23
C MET A 21 0.71 -14.01 -4.22
N THR A 22 -0.24 -13.17 -4.63
CA THR A 22 -1.09 -12.39 -3.72
C THR A 22 -1.81 -13.31 -2.75
N VAL A 23 -2.46 -14.37 -3.23
CA VAL A 23 -3.17 -15.32 -2.36
C VAL A 23 -2.18 -16.06 -1.45
N VAL A 24 -1.07 -16.53 -1.98
CA VAL A 24 -0.03 -17.24 -1.20
C VAL A 24 0.50 -16.36 -0.07
N TRP A 25 0.89 -15.12 -0.37
CA TRP A 25 1.41 -14.19 0.63
C TRP A 25 0.34 -13.65 1.57
N GLY A 26 -0.92 -13.56 1.12
CA GLY A 26 -2.05 -13.26 1.99
C GLY A 26 -2.20 -14.31 3.08
N ILE A 27 -2.19 -15.60 2.71
CA ILE A 27 -2.26 -16.72 3.67
C ILE A 27 -1.08 -16.69 4.64
N ILE A 28 0.14 -16.53 4.13
CA ILE A 28 1.36 -16.51 4.97
C ILE A 28 1.37 -15.30 5.91
N GLY A 29 1.12 -14.09 5.38
CA GLY A 29 1.15 -12.85 6.14
C GLY A 29 0.07 -12.79 7.21
N MET A 30 -1.17 -13.15 6.88
CA MET A 30 -2.27 -13.21 7.85
C MET A 30 -2.08 -14.36 8.85
N GLY A 31 -1.55 -15.50 8.41
CA GLY A 31 -1.20 -16.62 9.30
C GLY A 31 -0.13 -16.23 10.33
N LEU A 32 0.89 -15.48 9.92
CA LEU A 32 1.86 -14.85 10.84
C LEU A 32 1.17 -13.87 11.80
N GLY A 33 0.21 -13.09 11.30
CA GLY A 33 -0.60 -12.18 12.13
C GLY A 33 -1.33 -12.92 13.26
N VAL A 34 -1.98 -14.05 12.94
CA VAL A 34 -2.63 -14.92 13.93
C VAL A 34 -1.61 -15.49 14.92
N LEU A 35 -0.45 -15.95 14.46
CA LEU A 35 0.60 -16.47 15.33
C LEU A 35 1.10 -15.43 16.32
N ILE A 36 1.48 -14.23 15.86
CA ILE A 36 2.00 -13.19 16.75
C ILE A 36 0.92 -12.62 17.68
N ALA A 37 -0.35 -12.60 17.25
CA ALA A 37 -1.47 -12.28 18.13
C ALA A 37 -1.62 -13.34 19.25
N ALA A 38 -1.48 -14.63 18.91
CA ALA A 38 -1.50 -15.70 19.90
C ALA A 38 -0.31 -15.62 20.86
N GLN A 39 0.88 -15.19 20.40
CA GLN A 39 2.05 -14.98 21.25
C GLN A 39 1.85 -13.88 22.32
N LEU A 40 1.03 -12.87 22.05
CA LEU A 40 0.67 -11.84 23.02
C LEU A 40 -0.22 -12.37 24.15
N VAL A 41 -1.03 -13.39 23.87
CA VAL A 41 -1.91 -14.03 24.87
C VAL A 41 -1.21 -15.19 25.58
N TRP A 42 -0.47 -16.01 24.84
CA TRP A 42 0.26 -17.18 25.32
C TRP A 42 1.74 -17.08 24.95
N PRO A 43 2.57 -16.45 25.81
CA PRO A 43 3.99 -16.23 25.52
C PRO A 43 4.81 -17.49 25.26
N SER A 44 4.35 -18.67 25.70
CA SER A 44 4.99 -19.96 25.39
C SER A 44 5.10 -20.24 23.88
N LEU A 45 4.25 -19.62 23.06
CA LEU A 45 4.31 -19.70 21.60
C LEU A 45 5.49 -18.90 20.99
N ASN A 46 6.34 -18.25 21.81
CA ASN A 46 7.64 -17.75 21.37
C ASN A 46 8.69 -18.88 21.23
N PHE A 47 8.43 -20.04 21.83
CA PHE A 47 9.26 -21.26 21.79
C PHE A 47 10.70 -21.11 22.30
N ASP A 48 11.02 -20.02 23.01
CA ASP A 48 12.38 -19.70 23.49
C ASP A 48 13.44 -19.72 22.38
N LEU A 49 13.04 -19.49 21.13
CA LEU A 49 13.92 -19.38 19.97
C LEU A 49 13.97 -17.94 19.46
N PRO A 50 15.16 -17.42 19.12
CA PRO A 50 15.29 -16.02 18.71
C PRO A 50 14.49 -15.71 17.44
N TRP A 51 14.49 -16.61 16.45
CA TRP A 51 13.81 -16.44 15.16
C TRP A 51 12.29 -16.62 15.19
N THR A 52 11.71 -17.17 16.26
CA THR A 52 10.25 -17.23 16.45
C THR A 52 9.72 -16.24 17.47
N SER A 53 10.59 -15.43 18.08
CA SER A 53 10.16 -14.43 19.06
C SER A 53 9.28 -13.34 18.41
N PHE A 54 8.30 -12.86 19.16
CA PHE A 54 7.36 -11.82 18.73
C PHE A 54 8.07 -10.59 18.13
N GLY A 55 9.15 -10.14 18.77
CA GLY A 55 9.90 -8.96 18.32
C GLY A 55 10.49 -9.10 16.91
N ARG A 56 10.83 -10.32 16.47
CA ARG A 56 11.34 -10.58 15.11
C ARG A 56 10.25 -10.97 14.13
N LEU A 57 9.20 -11.66 14.58
CA LEU A 57 8.09 -12.04 13.72
C LEU A 57 7.12 -10.89 13.42
N ARG A 58 7.00 -9.88 14.30
CA ARG A 58 6.17 -8.69 14.06
C ARG A 58 6.54 -7.96 12.75
N PRO A 59 7.80 -7.54 12.52
CA PRO A 59 8.15 -6.88 11.26
C PRO A 59 8.02 -7.82 10.06
N LEU A 60 8.17 -9.15 10.25
CA LEU A 60 7.91 -10.11 9.18
C LEU A 60 6.43 -10.16 8.80
N HIS A 61 5.51 -10.20 9.77
CA HIS A 61 4.08 -10.09 9.53
C HIS A 61 3.76 -8.79 8.78
N THR A 62 4.27 -7.65 9.25
CA THR A 62 4.07 -6.34 8.64
C THR A 62 4.53 -6.33 7.18
N ASN A 63 5.76 -6.77 6.90
CA ASN A 63 6.30 -6.80 5.53
C ASN A 63 5.55 -7.80 4.64
N ALA A 64 5.17 -8.97 5.16
CA ALA A 64 4.41 -9.96 4.42
C ALA A 64 3.00 -9.48 4.08
N VAL A 65 2.29 -8.80 4.99
CA VAL A 65 0.92 -8.34 4.71
C VAL A 65 0.92 -7.08 3.84
N ILE A 66 1.87 -6.17 4.00
CA ILE A 66 1.89 -4.92 3.22
C ILE A 66 2.56 -5.14 1.87
N PHE A 67 3.84 -5.54 1.85
CA PHE A 67 4.63 -5.56 0.62
C PHE A 67 4.50 -6.88 -0.14
N ALA A 68 4.32 -8.01 0.54
CA ALA A 68 4.09 -9.27 -0.16
C ALA A 68 2.63 -9.40 -0.63
N PHE A 69 1.66 -9.46 0.28
CA PHE A 69 0.24 -9.53 -0.06
C PHE A 69 -0.23 -8.28 -0.83
N GLY A 70 -0.18 -7.11 -0.18
CA GLY A 70 -0.63 -5.86 -0.78
C GLY A 70 0.17 -5.48 -2.03
N GLY A 71 1.49 -5.66 -2.01
CA GLY A 71 2.34 -5.38 -3.17
C GLY A 71 2.04 -6.28 -4.36
N CYS A 72 1.96 -7.60 -4.18
CA CYS A 72 1.55 -8.49 -5.27
C CYS A 72 0.15 -8.14 -5.78
N ALA A 73 -0.80 -7.78 -4.90
CA ALA A 73 -2.13 -7.34 -5.30
C ALA A 73 -2.06 -6.09 -6.20
N LEU A 74 -1.25 -5.09 -5.83
CA LEU A 74 -1.05 -3.87 -6.62
C LEU A 74 -0.36 -4.15 -7.96
N PHE A 75 0.66 -5.02 -8.00
CA PHE A 75 1.30 -5.42 -9.27
C PHE A 75 0.32 -6.15 -10.21
N ALA A 76 -0.44 -7.12 -9.70
CA ALA A 76 -1.41 -7.86 -10.49
C ALA A 76 -2.47 -6.91 -11.06
N THR A 77 -3.04 -6.07 -10.19
CA THR A 77 -4.14 -5.18 -10.57
C THR A 77 -3.67 -4.04 -11.45
N SER A 78 -2.55 -3.37 -11.16
CA SER A 78 -2.05 -2.28 -12.01
C SER A 78 -1.72 -2.77 -13.42
N TYR A 79 -1.03 -3.92 -13.56
CA TYR A 79 -0.70 -4.49 -14.86
C TYR A 79 -1.92 -4.98 -15.64
N TYR A 80 -2.96 -5.46 -14.95
CA TYR A 80 -4.23 -5.78 -15.59
C TYR A 80 -4.96 -4.52 -16.05
N VAL A 81 -5.10 -3.54 -15.15
CA VAL A 81 -5.89 -2.33 -15.35
C VAL A 81 -5.26 -1.42 -16.40
N VAL A 82 -3.96 -1.15 -16.32
CA VAL A 82 -3.28 -0.24 -17.26
C VAL A 82 -3.38 -0.76 -18.70
N GLN A 83 -3.23 -2.06 -18.91
CA GLN A 83 -3.36 -2.67 -20.23
C GLN A 83 -4.75 -2.47 -20.83
N ARG A 84 -5.79 -2.72 -20.03
CA ARG A 84 -7.19 -2.67 -20.50
C ARG A 84 -7.69 -1.24 -20.68
N THR A 85 -7.32 -0.34 -19.77
CA THR A 85 -7.74 1.07 -19.81
C THR A 85 -6.98 1.86 -20.88
N CYS A 86 -5.72 1.52 -21.17
CA CYS A 86 -4.96 2.10 -22.27
C CYS A 86 -5.17 1.37 -23.60
N GLN A 87 -5.81 0.20 -23.58
CA GLN A 87 -5.98 -0.71 -24.72
C GLN A 87 -4.66 -1.06 -25.42
N ALA A 88 -3.61 -1.28 -24.62
CA ALA A 88 -2.27 -1.60 -25.08
C ALA A 88 -1.70 -2.76 -24.25
N ARG A 89 -0.87 -3.61 -24.87
CA ARG A 89 -0.06 -4.59 -24.14
C ARG A 89 0.97 -3.86 -23.26
N LEU A 90 1.40 -4.48 -22.16
CA LEU A 90 2.50 -3.97 -21.32
C LEU A 90 3.70 -3.57 -22.19
N PHE A 91 4.38 -2.51 -21.74
CA PHE A 91 5.51 -1.91 -22.46
C PHE A 91 6.63 -2.90 -22.80
N SER A 92 7.01 -3.74 -21.84
CA SER A 92 8.06 -4.76 -22.00
C SER A 92 7.74 -6.00 -21.16
N ASP A 93 7.64 -7.14 -21.83
CA ASP A 93 7.38 -8.43 -21.19
C ASP A 93 8.56 -8.88 -20.31
N GLY A 94 9.79 -8.60 -20.75
CA GLY A 94 11.02 -8.92 -20.01
C GLY A 94 11.13 -8.11 -18.72
N LEU A 95 10.87 -6.80 -18.78
CA LEU A 95 10.86 -5.96 -17.58
C LEU A 95 9.71 -6.33 -16.63
N ALA A 96 8.52 -6.63 -17.15
CA ALA A 96 7.41 -7.08 -16.32
C ALA A 96 7.68 -8.45 -15.65
N ALA A 97 8.39 -9.35 -16.32
CA ALA A 97 8.83 -10.61 -15.70
C ALA A 97 9.93 -10.37 -14.64
N PHE A 98 10.84 -9.42 -14.89
CA PHE A 98 11.85 -9.01 -13.93
C PHE A 98 11.21 -8.42 -12.66
N THR A 99 10.20 -7.56 -12.79
CA THR A 99 9.51 -7.01 -11.61
C THR A 99 8.84 -8.11 -10.79
N PHE A 100 8.28 -9.13 -11.43
CA PHE A 100 7.77 -10.31 -10.72
C PHE A 100 8.88 -11.02 -9.93
N TRP A 101 9.89 -11.56 -10.60
CA TRP A 101 10.91 -12.35 -9.91
C TRP A 101 11.74 -11.54 -8.92
N GLY A 102 12.02 -10.27 -9.23
CA GLY A 102 12.68 -9.35 -8.32
C GLY A 102 11.84 -9.08 -7.07
N TRP A 103 10.53 -8.87 -7.21
CA TRP A 103 9.66 -8.68 -6.05
C TRP A 103 9.55 -9.97 -5.21
N GLN A 104 9.46 -11.14 -5.85
CA GLN A 104 9.50 -12.41 -5.11
C GLN A 104 10.82 -12.59 -4.37
N ALA A 105 11.95 -12.19 -4.96
CA ALA A 105 13.26 -12.24 -4.31
C ALA A 105 13.32 -11.31 -3.07
N VAL A 106 12.79 -10.08 -3.17
CA VAL A 106 12.66 -9.16 -2.03
C VAL A 106 11.89 -9.82 -0.88
N ILE A 107 10.74 -10.42 -1.17
CA ILE A 107 9.90 -11.04 -0.15
C ILE A 107 10.60 -12.25 0.50
N VAL A 108 11.24 -13.10 -0.30
CA VAL A 108 12.01 -14.25 0.22
C VAL A 108 13.18 -13.77 1.09
N LEU A 109 13.86 -12.68 0.70
CA LEU A 109 14.91 -12.08 1.52
C LEU A 109 14.34 -11.59 2.84
N ALA A 110 13.18 -10.91 2.86
CA ALA A 110 12.51 -10.50 4.09
C ALA A 110 12.19 -11.68 5.02
N VAL A 111 11.68 -12.79 4.47
CA VAL A 111 11.39 -14.04 5.21
C VAL A 111 12.65 -14.64 5.85
N ILE A 112 13.81 -14.47 5.22
CA ILE A 112 15.08 -14.99 5.73
C ILE A 112 15.70 -14.03 6.75
N THR A 113 15.78 -12.74 6.42
CA THR A 113 16.60 -11.77 7.16
C THR A 113 15.93 -11.25 8.43
N LEU A 114 14.61 -11.02 8.42
CA LEU A 114 13.90 -10.47 9.57
C LEU A 114 13.91 -11.43 10.78
N PRO A 115 13.62 -12.75 10.64
CA PRO A 115 13.77 -13.71 11.75
C PRO A 115 15.21 -13.85 12.24
N GLN A 116 16.20 -13.62 11.38
CA GLN A 116 17.62 -13.61 11.76
C GLN A 116 17.99 -12.37 12.59
N GLY A 117 17.14 -11.34 12.60
CA GLY A 117 17.31 -10.12 13.38
C GLY A 117 17.96 -8.97 12.62
N PHE A 118 18.10 -9.09 11.30
CA PHE A 118 18.60 -8.01 10.46
C PHE A 118 17.48 -7.03 10.20
N THR A 119 17.53 -5.89 10.89
CA THR A 119 16.55 -4.83 10.73
C THR A 119 17.14 -3.44 10.92
N SER A 120 16.65 -2.49 10.13
CA SER A 120 16.88 -1.05 10.30
C SER A 120 16.16 -0.48 11.53
N SER A 121 15.23 -1.23 12.13
CA SER A 121 14.31 -0.82 13.21
C SER A 121 13.31 0.29 12.85
N LYS A 122 13.24 0.67 11.57
CA LYS A 122 12.27 1.63 11.04
C LYS A 122 10.99 0.90 10.59
N GLU A 123 9.84 1.25 11.17
CA GLU A 123 8.56 0.59 10.81
C GLU A 123 8.25 0.73 9.31
N TYR A 124 7.83 -0.37 8.70
CA TYR A 124 7.60 -0.51 7.26
C TYR A 124 8.84 -0.35 6.36
N ALA A 125 10.01 -0.06 6.92
CA ALA A 125 11.28 0.06 6.22
C ALA A 125 12.36 -0.83 6.87
N GLU A 126 11.95 -1.98 7.41
CA GLU A 126 12.78 -2.79 8.30
C GLU A 126 13.92 -3.50 7.59
N LEU A 127 13.84 -3.70 6.28
CA LEU A 127 14.84 -4.42 5.50
C LEU A 127 16.13 -3.60 5.41
N GLU A 128 17.27 -4.28 5.38
CA GLU A 128 18.59 -3.65 5.36
C GLU A 128 19.02 -3.26 3.93
N TRP A 129 19.97 -2.32 3.84
CA TRP A 129 20.37 -1.60 2.62
C TRP A 129 20.53 -2.41 1.32
N PRO A 130 21.04 -3.67 1.28
CA PRO A 130 21.13 -4.39 0.00
C PRO A 130 19.75 -4.72 -0.56
N ILE A 131 18.78 -4.99 0.32
CA ILE A 131 17.41 -5.28 -0.07
C ILE A 131 16.72 -3.99 -0.50
N ASP A 132 17.03 -2.85 0.12
CA ASP A 132 16.51 -1.55 -0.29
C ASP A 132 16.96 -1.13 -1.69
N ILE A 133 18.22 -1.43 -2.04
CA ILE A 133 18.72 -1.25 -3.41
C ILE A 133 17.96 -2.17 -4.38
N LEU A 134 17.76 -3.44 -4.02
CA LEU A 134 17.00 -4.38 -4.85
C LEU A 134 15.56 -3.89 -5.08
N ILE A 135 14.89 -3.44 -4.01
CA ILE A 135 13.55 -2.83 -4.08
C ILE A 135 13.58 -1.66 -5.06
N THR A 136 14.56 -0.75 -4.92
CA THR A 136 14.68 0.42 -5.80
C THR A 136 14.81 0.01 -7.26
N VAL A 137 15.66 -0.96 -7.59
CA VAL A 137 15.86 -1.44 -8.98
C VAL A 137 14.58 -2.08 -9.54
N VAL A 138 13.90 -2.91 -8.74
CA VAL A 138 12.62 -3.52 -9.11
C VAL A 138 11.55 -2.45 -9.33
N TRP A 139 11.50 -1.44 -8.46
CA TRP A 139 10.51 -0.39 -8.51
C TRP A 139 10.72 0.58 -9.67
N VAL A 140 11.97 0.92 -10.00
CA VAL A 140 12.31 1.69 -11.21
C VAL A 140 11.91 0.92 -12.48
N SER A 141 12.13 -0.39 -12.51
CA SER A 141 11.66 -1.24 -13.62
C SER A 141 10.14 -1.24 -13.73
N TYR A 142 9.45 -1.23 -12.59
CA TYR A 142 7.99 -1.12 -12.53
C TYR A 142 7.49 0.23 -13.05
N ILE A 143 8.13 1.35 -12.67
CA ILE A 143 7.87 2.69 -13.23
C ILE A 143 7.96 2.64 -14.75
N ALA A 144 9.06 2.10 -15.29
CA ALA A 144 9.28 2.03 -16.73
C ALA A 144 8.19 1.21 -17.44
N VAL A 145 7.80 0.06 -16.87
CA VAL A 145 6.72 -0.76 -17.44
C VAL A 145 5.37 -0.04 -17.40
N PHE A 146 5.00 0.54 -16.26
CA PHE A 146 3.68 1.14 -16.09
C PHE A 146 3.52 2.40 -16.95
N PHE A 147 4.43 3.37 -16.83
CA PHE A 147 4.37 4.61 -17.60
C PHE A 147 4.66 4.39 -19.07
N GLY A 148 5.57 3.47 -19.43
CA GLY A 148 5.76 3.05 -20.83
C GLY A 148 4.48 2.47 -21.45
N THR A 149 3.65 1.78 -20.66
CA THR A 149 2.35 1.26 -21.14
C THR A 149 1.35 2.39 -21.37
N ILE A 150 1.32 3.39 -20.48
CA ILE A 150 0.49 4.60 -20.66
C ILE A 150 0.91 5.40 -21.89
N MET A 151 2.21 5.47 -22.20
CA MET A 151 2.71 6.15 -23.39
C MET A 151 2.24 5.48 -24.69
N LYS A 152 2.03 4.16 -24.67
CA LYS A 152 1.52 3.37 -25.81
C LYS A 152 -0.01 3.32 -25.90
N ARG A 153 -0.73 4.11 -25.09
CA ARG A 153 -2.19 4.08 -25.03
C ARG A 153 -2.83 4.44 -26.38
N LYS A 154 -4.00 3.84 -26.66
CA LYS A 154 -4.82 4.18 -27.83
C LYS A 154 -5.73 5.38 -27.59
N ALA A 155 -6.30 5.50 -26.39
CA ALA A 155 -7.20 6.59 -26.04
C ALA A 155 -6.43 7.88 -25.71
N LYS A 156 -6.93 9.05 -26.11
CA LYS A 156 -6.28 10.35 -25.80
C LYS A 156 -6.20 10.60 -24.29
N HIS A 157 -7.27 10.31 -23.57
CA HIS A 157 -7.37 10.49 -22.12
C HIS A 157 -6.80 9.28 -21.36
N ILE A 158 -6.19 9.56 -20.21
CA ILE A 158 -5.73 8.55 -19.25
C ILE A 158 -6.85 8.36 -18.23
N TYR A 159 -7.25 7.10 -18.01
CA TYR A 159 -8.28 6.76 -17.03
C TYR A 159 -7.85 7.15 -15.61
N VAL A 160 -8.78 7.64 -14.78
CA VAL A 160 -8.50 8.12 -13.41
C VAL A 160 -7.83 7.04 -12.55
N GLY A 161 -8.21 5.76 -12.69
CA GLY A 161 -7.54 4.68 -11.97
C GLY A 161 -6.02 4.64 -12.21
N ASN A 162 -5.56 5.04 -13.40
CA ASN A 162 -4.13 5.14 -13.71
C ASN A 162 -3.47 6.41 -13.13
N TRP A 163 -4.25 7.45 -12.78
CA TRP A 163 -3.71 8.60 -12.04
C TRP A 163 -3.34 8.17 -10.63
N PHE A 164 -4.25 7.45 -9.97
CA PHE A 164 -4.02 6.84 -8.67
C PHE A 164 -2.84 5.88 -8.71
N PHE A 165 -2.82 4.93 -9.65
CA PHE A 165 -1.68 4.03 -9.77
C PHE A 165 -0.37 4.79 -10.06
N GLY A 166 -0.36 5.75 -10.98
CA GLY A 166 0.83 6.53 -11.29
C GLY A 166 1.37 7.32 -10.10
N ALA A 167 0.49 7.96 -9.33
CA ALA A 167 0.85 8.68 -8.11
C ALA A 167 1.41 7.74 -7.05
N PHE A 168 0.77 6.59 -6.82
CA PHE A 168 1.26 5.53 -5.93
C PHE A 168 2.69 5.13 -6.30
N ILE A 169 2.93 4.78 -7.56
CA ILE A 169 4.23 4.26 -8.00
C ILE A 169 5.33 5.31 -7.77
N LEU A 170 5.11 6.55 -8.20
CA LEU A 170 6.10 7.62 -8.12
C LEU A 170 6.38 8.04 -6.68
N VAL A 171 5.33 8.26 -5.89
CA VAL A 171 5.49 8.70 -4.51
C VAL A 171 6.12 7.59 -3.67
N THR A 172 5.69 6.33 -3.79
CA THR A 172 6.35 5.22 -3.07
C THR A 172 7.85 5.12 -3.39
N ALA A 173 8.26 5.36 -4.65
CA ALA A 173 9.68 5.40 -5.01
C ALA A 173 10.43 6.50 -4.26
N MET A 174 9.87 7.71 -4.23
CA MET A 174 10.43 8.86 -3.50
C MET A 174 10.53 8.57 -2.00
N LEU A 175 9.46 8.03 -1.40
CA LEU A 175 9.41 7.69 0.02
C LEU A 175 10.52 6.68 0.37
N HIS A 176 10.61 5.58 -0.40
CA HIS A 176 11.59 4.52 -0.20
C HIS A 176 13.02 5.05 -0.26
N ILE A 177 13.35 5.83 -1.30
CA ILE A 177 14.71 6.35 -1.46
C ILE A 177 15.09 7.29 -0.33
N VAL A 178 14.18 8.18 0.10
CA VAL A 178 14.49 9.18 1.12
C VAL A 178 14.60 8.56 2.52
N ASN A 179 13.65 7.71 2.94
CA ASN A 179 13.68 7.15 4.30
C ASN A 179 14.82 6.15 4.51
N ASN A 180 15.26 5.50 3.43
CA ASN A 180 16.31 4.48 3.45
C ASN A 180 17.66 5.06 3.01
N LEU A 181 17.87 6.37 3.18
CA LEU A 181 19.21 6.95 3.15
C LEU A 181 19.95 6.55 4.43
N GLU A 182 20.91 5.66 4.28
CA GLU A 182 21.62 5.06 5.40
C GLU A 182 23.07 4.75 5.04
N ILE A 183 23.95 4.78 6.04
CA ILE A 183 25.37 4.48 5.89
C ILE A 183 25.57 2.99 6.16
N PRO A 184 25.99 2.18 5.16
CA PRO A 184 26.30 0.78 5.37
C PRO A 184 27.51 0.61 6.28
N VAL A 185 27.38 -0.25 7.29
CA VAL A 185 28.47 -0.66 8.19
C VAL A 185 28.93 -2.08 7.88
N SER A 186 28.00 -2.95 7.50
CA SER A 186 28.27 -4.32 7.04
C SER A 186 27.21 -4.77 6.04
N TRP A 187 27.33 -5.98 5.50
CA TRP A 187 26.38 -6.52 4.51
C TRP A 187 24.92 -6.47 4.95
N PHE A 188 24.62 -6.69 6.23
CA PHE A 188 23.25 -6.63 6.76
C PHE A 188 23.18 -5.71 7.98
N LYS A 189 23.95 -4.60 7.94
CA LYS A 189 23.86 -3.54 8.93
C LYS A 189 24.13 -2.17 8.35
N SER A 190 23.23 -1.24 8.59
CA SER A 190 23.33 0.19 8.29
C SER A 190 22.95 1.05 9.50
N TYR A 191 23.23 2.35 9.41
CA TYR A 191 22.66 3.38 10.27
C TYR A 191 21.98 4.46 9.44
N SER A 192 20.78 4.88 9.84
CA SER A 192 20.05 6.00 9.23
C SER A 192 20.95 7.24 9.13
N ILE A 193 20.85 7.97 8.01
CA ILE A 193 21.55 9.26 7.86
C ILE A 193 20.96 10.33 8.78
N TYR A 194 19.73 10.12 9.27
CA TYR A 194 19.02 11.03 10.18
C TYR A 194 19.11 10.54 11.63
N SER A 195 18.81 11.43 12.58
CA SER A 195 18.66 11.04 13.99
C SER A 195 17.58 11.86 14.71
N GLY A 196 17.17 11.41 15.89
CA GLY A 196 16.27 12.14 16.80
C GLY A 196 14.93 12.53 16.18
N ALA A 197 14.47 13.76 16.45
CA ALA A 197 13.19 14.26 15.93
C ALA A 197 13.14 14.34 14.40
N THR A 198 14.29 14.54 13.73
CA THR A 198 14.36 14.54 12.27
C THR A 198 14.15 13.15 11.71
N ASP A 199 14.81 12.13 12.28
CA ASP A 199 14.60 10.73 11.86
C ASP A 199 13.16 10.28 12.11
N ALA A 200 12.57 10.69 13.25
CA ALA A 200 11.17 10.44 13.54
C ALA A 200 10.24 11.09 12.50
N MET A 201 10.50 12.35 12.11
CA MET A 201 9.70 13.02 11.09
C MET A 201 9.82 12.30 9.75
N VAL A 202 11.04 12.05 9.26
CA VAL A 202 11.26 11.34 7.98
C VAL A 202 10.61 9.95 8.02
N GLN A 203 10.75 9.24 9.15
CA GLN A 203 10.15 7.93 9.37
C GLN A 203 8.63 7.96 9.27
N TRP A 204 7.94 8.95 9.85
CA TRP A 204 6.48 9.00 9.82
C TRP A 204 5.91 9.74 8.62
N TRP A 205 6.67 10.62 7.99
CA TRP A 205 6.41 11.04 6.62
C TRP A 205 6.43 9.81 5.69
N TYR A 206 7.42 8.94 5.82
CA TYR A 206 7.46 7.67 5.10
C TYR A 206 6.31 6.75 5.48
N GLY A 207 6.18 6.37 6.76
CA GLY A 207 5.25 5.35 7.21
C GLY A 207 3.79 5.71 6.96
N HIS A 208 3.42 6.97 7.18
CA HIS A 208 2.06 7.42 6.86
C HIS A 208 1.80 7.43 5.36
N ASN A 209 2.77 7.87 4.56
CA ASN A 209 2.60 7.89 3.10
C ASN A 209 2.80 6.51 2.47
N ALA A 210 3.40 5.53 3.17
CA ALA A 210 3.37 4.14 2.79
C ALA A 210 1.92 3.64 2.83
N VAL A 211 1.18 3.84 3.93
CA VAL A 211 -0.25 3.50 3.96
C VAL A 211 -1.08 4.40 3.03
N GLY A 212 -0.72 5.67 2.87
CA GLY A 212 -1.43 6.63 2.03
C GLY A 212 -1.32 6.41 0.53
N PHE A 213 -0.13 6.07 0.04
CA PHE A 213 0.10 5.86 -1.37
C PHE A 213 0.02 4.38 -1.75
N PHE A 214 0.65 3.50 -0.97
CA PHE A 214 0.62 2.07 -1.24
C PHE A 214 -0.77 1.49 -0.94
N LEU A 215 -1.28 1.65 0.29
CA LEU A 215 -2.51 0.98 0.75
C LEU A 215 -3.80 1.77 0.50
N THR A 216 -3.72 3.08 0.26
CA THR A 216 -4.89 3.90 -0.08
C THR A 216 -4.89 4.26 -1.56
N THR A 217 -3.91 5.03 -2.03
CA THR A 217 -3.90 5.53 -3.41
C THR A 217 -3.84 4.40 -4.44
N GLY A 218 -2.97 3.40 -4.26
CA GLY A 218 -2.90 2.23 -5.13
C GLY A 218 -4.21 1.43 -5.17
N PHE A 219 -4.82 1.20 -4.00
CA PHE A 219 -6.09 0.48 -3.89
C PHE A 219 -7.29 1.31 -4.37
N LEU A 220 -7.24 2.63 -4.32
CA LEU A 220 -8.20 3.49 -5.02
C LEU A 220 -8.09 3.31 -6.53
N GLY A 221 -6.88 3.11 -7.08
CA GLY A 221 -6.67 2.74 -8.48
C GLY A 221 -7.37 1.41 -8.84
N MET A 222 -7.28 0.42 -7.94
CA MET A 222 -8.00 -0.85 -8.05
C MET A 222 -9.52 -0.64 -8.01
N MET A 223 -10.01 0.07 -7.00
CA MET A 223 -11.42 0.41 -6.81
C MET A 223 -12.01 1.07 -8.05
N TYR A 224 -11.32 2.08 -8.60
CA TYR A 224 -11.75 2.80 -9.78
C TYR A 224 -11.96 1.87 -10.98
N TYR A 225 -11.18 0.80 -11.12
CA TYR A 225 -11.43 -0.16 -12.19
C TYR A 225 -12.51 -1.18 -11.83
N PHE A 226 -12.37 -1.87 -10.70
CA PHE A 226 -13.15 -3.06 -10.40
C PHE A 226 -14.58 -2.74 -9.95
N VAL A 227 -14.83 -1.64 -9.24
CA VAL A 227 -16.19 -1.24 -8.84
C VAL A 227 -17.11 -0.99 -10.04
N PRO A 228 -16.81 -0.05 -10.96
CA PRO A 228 -17.67 0.17 -12.12
C PRO A 228 -17.69 -1.05 -13.05
N LYS A 229 -16.59 -1.81 -13.14
CA LYS A 229 -16.52 -2.98 -14.01
C LYS A 229 -17.41 -4.12 -13.53
N GLN A 230 -17.43 -4.40 -12.22
CA GLN A 230 -18.25 -5.44 -11.61
C GLN A 230 -19.71 -5.00 -11.48
N ALA A 231 -19.95 -3.74 -11.12
CA ALA A 231 -21.30 -3.18 -11.05
C ALA A 231 -21.95 -3.04 -12.45
N GLU A 232 -21.14 -2.96 -13.51
CA GLU A 232 -21.53 -2.61 -14.87
C GLU A 232 -22.24 -1.24 -14.92
N ARG A 233 -21.67 -0.29 -14.18
CA ARG A 233 -22.18 1.08 -14.06
C ARG A 233 -21.09 2.08 -14.43
N PRO A 234 -21.44 3.21 -15.03
CA PRO A 234 -20.49 4.30 -15.21
C PRO A 234 -20.06 4.85 -13.85
N VAL A 235 -18.82 5.31 -13.75
CA VAL A 235 -18.33 6.03 -12.56
C VAL A 235 -19.23 7.23 -12.30
N TYR A 236 -19.65 7.39 -11.04
CA TYR A 236 -20.63 8.40 -10.64
C TYR A 236 -20.24 9.85 -11.00
N SER A 237 -19.09 10.34 -10.51
CA SER A 237 -18.70 11.74 -10.70
C SER A 237 -17.24 11.89 -11.11
N TYR A 238 -17.05 12.27 -12.38
CA TYR A 238 -15.73 12.61 -12.91
C TYR A 238 -15.13 13.87 -12.24
N ARG A 239 -15.96 14.88 -11.92
CA ARG A 239 -15.47 16.07 -11.22
C ARG A 239 -14.98 15.74 -9.81
N LEU A 240 -15.70 14.88 -9.10
CA LEU A 240 -15.25 14.38 -7.80
C LEU A 240 -13.95 13.61 -7.96
N SER A 241 -13.81 12.81 -9.03
CA SER A 241 -12.58 12.10 -9.38
C SER A 241 -11.36 13.02 -9.51
N ILE A 242 -11.54 14.24 -10.04
CA ILE A 242 -10.46 15.23 -10.14
C ILE A 242 -10.15 15.82 -8.76
N VAL A 243 -11.18 16.35 -8.08
CA VAL A 243 -11.00 17.08 -6.81
C VAL A 243 -10.40 16.16 -5.76
N HIS A 244 -10.98 14.98 -5.57
CA HIS A 244 -10.51 14.06 -4.54
C HIS A 244 -9.12 13.51 -4.87
N PHE A 245 -8.77 13.28 -6.14
CA PHE A 245 -7.43 12.83 -6.51
C PHE A 245 -6.39 13.88 -6.12
N TRP A 246 -6.50 15.11 -6.63
CA TRP A 246 -5.50 16.15 -6.40
C TRP A 246 -5.40 16.57 -4.94
N ALA A 247 -6.54 16.71 -4.27
CA ALA A 247 -6.55 17.03 -2.85
C ALA A 247 -5.94 15.89 -2.03
N LEU A 248 -6.29 14.62 -2.30
CA LEU A 248 -5.72 13.46 -1.60
C LEU A 248 -4.20 13.44 -1.75
N ILE A 249 -3.68 13.40 -2.99
CA ILE A 249 -2.23 13.21 -3.22
C ILE A 249 -1.39 14.39 -2.71
N THR A 250 -1.98 15.59 -2.59
CA THR A 250 -1.27 16.75 -2.05
C THR A 250 -1.29 16.76 -0.53
N LEU A 251 -2.44 16.48 0.07
CA LEU A 251 -2.64 16.61 1.52
C LEU A 251 -2.06 15.43 2.30
N TYR A 252 -2.10 14.21 1.74
CA TYR A 252 -1.62 13.01 2.43
C TYR A 252 -0.15 13.13 2.87
N ILE A 253 0.68 13.79 2.06
CA ILE A 253 2.11 14.01 2.33
C ILE A 253 2.34 14.70 3.68
N TRP A 254 1.43 15.58 4.10
CA TRP A 254 1.57 16.39 5.31
C TRP A 254 1.13 15.68 6.59
N ALA A 255 0.43 14.56 6.50
CA ALA A 255 -0.19 13.93 7.66
C ALA A 255 0.78 13.11 8.53
N GLY A 256 2.05 12.95 8.12
CA GLY A 256 3.07 12.22 8.88
C GLY A 256 3.19 12.60 10.38
N PRO A 257 3.22 13.88 10.77
CA PRO A 257 3.36 14.28 12.16
C PRO A 257 2.22 13.87 13.11
N HIS A 258 1.09 13.37 12.60
CA HIS A 258 0.00 12.86 13.47
C HIS A 258 0.40 11.59 14.26
N HIS A 259 1.49 10.94 13.88
CA HIS A 259 2.10 9.83 14.61
C HIS A 259 2.99 10.31 15.76
N LEU A 260 3.26 11.62 15.84
CA LEU A 260 4.29 12.22 16.68
C LEU A 260 3.72 13.30 17.61
N HIS A 261 2.44 13.23 17.94
CA HIS A 261 1.81 14.14 18.88
C HIS A 261 2.36 13.97 20.30
N TYR A 262 2.62 15.10 20.96
CA TYR A 262 3.20 15.14 22.31
C TYR A 262 4.53 14.40 22.44
N THR A 263 5.30 14.33 21.35
CA THR A 263 6.67 13.81 21.34
C THR A 263 7.70 14.95 21.34
N ALA A 264 8.99 14.62 21.19
CA ALA A 264 10.05 15.60 21.01
C ALA A 264 10.01 16.34 19.65
N LEU A 265 9.10 15.96 18.73
CA LEU A 265 8.91 16.70 17.47
C LEU A 265 8.38 18.11 17.78
N PRO A 266 8.88 19.18 17.12
CA PRO A 266 8.39 20.53 17.36
C PRO A 266 6.88 20.70 17.21
N ASP A 267 6.27 21.50 18.09
CA ASP A 267 4.82 21.67 18.15
C ASP A 267 4.19 22.16 16.85
N TRP A 268 4.88 23.00 16.09
CA TRP A 268 4.40 23.52 14.80
C TRP A 268 4.22 22.39 13.78
N ALA A 269 5.15 21.42 13.75
CA ALA A 269 5.09 20.29 12.83
C ALA A 269 3.95 19.34 13.22
N GLN A 270 3.80 19.09 14.53
CA GLN A 270 2.67 18.32 15.03
C GLN A 270 1.32 18.96 14.65
N SER A 271 1.17 20.27 14.89
CA SER A 271 -0.08 20.99 14.56
C SER A 271 -0.37 20.98 13.06
N LEU A 272 0.67 21.08 12.21
CA LEU A 272 0.51 20.98 10.77
C LEU A 272 0.00 19.59 10.34
N GLY A 273 0.56 18.53 10.91
CA GLY A 273 0.08 17.16 10.67
C GLY A 273 -1.37 16.95 11.11
N MET A 274 -1.75 17.47 12.28
CA MET A 274 -3.14 17.42 12.76
C MET A 274 -4.09 18.14 11.80
N VAL A 275 -3.81 19.40 11.45
CA VAL A 275 -4.68 20.20 10.58
C VAL A 275 -4.84 19.55 9.21
N MET A 276 -3.74 19.08 8.61
CA MET A 276 -3.80 18.45 7.29
C MET A 276 -4.52 17.10 7.35
N SER A 277 -4.38 16.33 8.43
CA SER A 277 -5.12 15.08 8.62
C SER A 277 -6.64 15.31 8.75
N ILE A 278 -7.07 16.40 9.40
CA ILE A 278 -8.49 16.78 9.46
C ILE A 278 -9.01 17.12 8.06
N ILE A 279 -8.26 17.92 7.29
CA ILE A 279 -8.65 18.29 5.92
C ILE A 279 -8.67 17.04 5.02
N LEU A 280 -7.78 16.08 5.24
CA LEU A 280 -7.65 14.83 4.49
C LEU A 280 -8.91 13.94 4.54
N LEU A 281 -9.79 14.14 5.52
CA LEU A 281 -11.09 13.47 5.60
C LEU A 281 -11.90 13.67 4.31
N ALA A 282 -12.00 14.91 3.83
CA ALA A 282 -12.84 15.27 2.69
C ALA A 282 -12.43 14.56 1.38
N PRO A 283 -11.17 14.61 0.91
CA PRO A 283 -10.77 13.89 -0.30
C PRO A 283 -10.78 12.37 -0.12
N SER A 284 -10.54 11.86 1.09
CA SER A 284 -10.63 10.42 1.36
C SER A 284 -12.07 9.93 1.18
N TRP A 285 -13.04 10.58 1.82
CA TRP A 285 -14.46 10.29 1.61
C TRP A 285 -14.93 10.55 0.18
N GLY A 286 -14.29 11.47 -0.54
CA GLY A 286 -14.51 11.62 -1.99
C GLY A 286 -14.31 10.32 -2.76
N GLY A 287 -13.32 9.50 -2.37
CA GLY A 287 -13.13 8.15 -2.93
C GLY A 287 -14.29 7.22 -2.59
N MET A 288 -14.65 7.14 -1.31
CA MET A 288 -15.76 6.31 -0.80
C MET A 288 -17.09 6.65 -1.51
N ILE A 289 -17.43 7.93 -1.57
CA ILE A 289 -18.65 8.45 -2.20
C ILE A 289 -18.66 8.08 -3.68
N ASN A 290 -17.55 8.31 -4.40
CA ASN A 290 -17.51 8.03 -5.83
C ASN A 290 -17.65 6.52 -6.12
N GLY A 291 -17.05 5.67 -5.28
CA GLY A 291 -17.21 4.22 -5.37
C GLY A 291 -18.64 3.76 -5.06
N MET A 292 -19.21 4.16 -3.93
CA MET A 292 -20.54 3.73 -3.51
C MET A 292 -21.65 4.27 -4.42
N MET A 293 -21.58 5.55 -4.81
CA MET A 293 -22.60 6.15 -5.67
C MET A 293 -22.55 5.59 -7.10
N THR A 294 -21.43 5.01 -7.52
CA THR A 294 -21.35 4.23 -8.78
C THR A 294 -22.29 3.01 -8.76
N LEU A 295 -22.61 2.46 -7.57
CA LEU A 295 -23.60 1.40 -7.43
C LEU A 295 -25.06 1.88 -7.39
N SER A 296 -25.33 3.18 -7.44
CA SER A 296 -26.71 3.68 -7.41
C SER A 296 -27.55 3.05 -8.53
N GLY A 297 -28.69 2.46 -8.16
CA GLY A 297 -29.54 1.65 -9.05
C GLY A 297 -29.08 0.20 -9.29
N ALA A 298 -27.91 -0.21 -8.81
CA ALA A 298 -27.38 -1.57 -8.88
C ALA A 298 -27.30 -2.29 -7.52
N TRP A 299 -27.81 -1.68 -6.43
CA TRP A 299 -27.79 -2.25 -5.07
C TRP A 299 -28.40 -3.66 -4.96
N HIS A 300 -29.36 -4.01 -5.82
CA HIS A 300 -29.92 -5.36 -5.87
C HIS A 300 -28.88 -6.44 -6.18
N LYS A 301 -27.80 -6.10 -6.92
CA LYS A 301 -26.68 -7.01 -7.21
C LYS A 301 -25.93 -7.43 -5.94
N LEU A 302 -25.99 -6.66 -4.85
CA LEU A 302 -25.43 -7.08 -3.57
C LEU A 302 -26.10 -8.33 -3.00
N ARG A 303 -27.28 -8.73 -3.47
CA ARG A 303 -27.91 -9.99 -3.03
C ARG A 303 -27.38 -11.21 -3.77
N THR A 304 -26.80 -11.03 -4.94
CA THR A 304 -26.45 -12.12 -5.87
C THR A 304 -24.97 -12.20 -6.20
N ASP A 305 -24.24 -11.08 -6.19
CA ASP A 305 -22.83 -11.00 -6.54
C ASP A 305 -21.95 -10.79 -5.29
N PRO A 306 -21.26 -11.85 -4.81
CA PRO A 306 -20.39 -11.73 -3.64
C PRO A 306 -19.14 -10.89 -3.92
N ILE A 307 -18.64 -10.81 -5.15
CA ILE A 307 -17.48 -9.97 -5.48
C ILE A 307 -17.85 -8.51 -5.27
N LEU A 308 -19.06 -8.11 -5.71
CA LEU A 308 -19.54 -6.76 -5.47
C LEU A 308 -19.80 -6.48 -3.98
N ARG A 309 -20.18 -7.49 -3.18
CA ARG A 309 -20.23 -7.35 -1.71
C ARG A 309 -18.86 -7.01 -1.13
N PHE A 310 -17.80 -7.74 -1.51
CA PHE A 310 -16.44 -7.43 -1.07
C PHE A 310 -16.07 -5.99 -1.41
N LEU A 311 -16.29 -5.55 -2.65
CA LEU A 311 -15.96 -4.18 -3.07
C LEU A 311 -16.73 -3.10 -2.30
N VAL A 312 -18.01 -3.32 -1.99
CA VAL A 312 -18.82 -2.34 -1.22
C VAL A 312 -18.45 -2.32 0.25
N VAL A 313 -18.28 -3.49 0.87
CA VAL A 313 -17.87 -3.57 2.29
C VAL A 313 -16.47 -2.98 2.45
N SER A 314 -15.59 -3.22 1.47
CA SER A 314 -14.27 -2.60 1.38
C SER A 314 -14.35 -1.07 1.43
N LEU A 315 -15.22 -0.47 0.61
CA LEU A 315 -15.48 0.98 0.67
C LEU A 315 -16.05 1.44 2.02
N ALA A 316 -16.89 0.65 2.67
CA ALA A 316 -17.44 0.99 3.99
C ALA A 316 -16.33 1.09 5.04
N PHE A 317 -15.43 0.09 5.10
CA PHE A 317 -14.27 0.12 6.01
C PHE A 317 -13.26 1.19 5.63
N TYR A 318 -13.08 1.48 4.34
CA TYR A 318 -12.29 2.62 3.89
C TYR A 318 -12.85 3.94 4.41
N GLY A 319 -14.15 4.17 4.27
CA GLY A 319 -14.81 5.37 4.81
C GLY A 319 -14.71 5.47 6.33
N MET A 320 -14.86 4.34 7.03
CA MET A 320 -14.76 4.26 8.48
C MET A 320 -13.33 4.57 8.97
N SER A 321 -12.30 3.92 8.43
CA SER A 321 -10.92 4.14 8.85
C SER A 321 -10.41 5.52 8.42
N THR A 322 -10.80 6.03 7.25
CA THR A 322 -10.48 7.41 6.82
C THR A 322 -11.30 8.49 7.52
N PHE A 323 -12.24 8.11 8.37
CA PHE A 323 -12.86 8.99 9.36
C PHE A 323 -12.14 8.88 10.71
N GLU A 324 -11.91 7.65 11.20
CA GLU A 324 -11.22 7.39 12.46
C GLU A 324 -9.81 7.97 12.48
N GLY A 325 -9.05 7.86 11.39
CA GLY A 325 -7.69 8.40 11.27
C GLY A 325 -7.63 9.91 11.57
N PRO A 326 -8.39 10.76 10.85
CA PRO A 326 -8.50 12.19 11.17
C PRO A 326 -8.94 12.48 12.61
N MET A 327 -9.81 11.66 13.20
CA MET A 327 -10.22 11.83 14.61
C MET A 327 -9.06 11.53 15.56
N MET A 328 -8.30 10.45 15.34
CA MET A 328 -7.11 10.11 16.12
C MET A 328 -5.93 11.05 15.86
N ALA A 329 -5.93 11.80 14.76
CA ALA A 329 -4.96 12.85 14.47
C ALA A 329 -5.23 14.16 15.22
N ILE A 330 -6.35 14.27 15.94
CA ILE A 330 -6.59 15.39 16.85
C ILE A 330 -5.72 15.13 18.09
N LYS A 331 -4.83 16.07 18.43
CA LYS A 331 -3.89 15.95 19.56
C LYS A 331 -4.56 15.39 20.83
N THR A 332 -5.71 15.94 21.24
CA THR A 332 -6.45 15.48 22.44
C THR A 332 -6.91 14.02 22.36
N VAL A 333 -7.34 13.54 21.19
CA VAL A 333 -7.71 12.13 20.99
C VAL A 333 -6.46 11.25 20.97
N ASN A 334 -5.41 11.73 20.29
CA ASN A 334 -4.13 11.04 20.21
C ASN A 334 -3.48 10.83 21.59
N ALA A 335 -3.65 11.77 22.51
CA ALA A 335 -3.19 11.62 23.89
C ALA A 335 -3.77 10.38 24.60
N LEU A 336 -4.88 9.82 24.10
CA LEU A 336 -5.45 8.56 24.56
C LEU A 336 -5.15 7.38 23.61
N SER A 337 -5.18 7.60 22.29
CA SER A 337 -5.02 6.49 21.33
C SER A 337 -3.56 6.05 21.15
N HIS A 338 -2.59 6.95 21.35
CA HIS A 338 -1.18 6.70 21.13
C HIS A 338 -0.63 5.63 22.09
N TYR A 339 0.17 4.70 21.56
CA TYR A 339 0.70 3.53 22.28
C TYR A 339 -0.35 2.56 22.87
N THR A 340 -1.61 2.65 22.44
CA THR A 340 -2.66 1.68 22.83
C THR A 340 -3.03 0.77 21.65
N ASP A 341 -3.72 -0.33 21.96
CA ASP A 341 -4.28 -1.22 20.94
C ASP A 341 -5.32 -0.54 20.03
N TRP A 342 -5.79 0.67 20.34
CA TRP A 342 -6.63 1.44 19.42
C TRP A 342 -5.90 1.71 18.09
N THR A 343 -4.60 2.03 18.13
CA THR A 343 -3.81 2.20 16.90
C THR A 343 -3.81 0.91 16.07
N ILE A 344 -3.72 -0.26 16.73
CA ILE A 344 -3.73 -1.56 16.06
C ILE A 344 -5.11 -1.89 15.49
N GLY A 345 -6.18 -1.55 16.22
CA GLY A 345 -7.56 -1.64 15.76
C GLY A 345 -7.81 -0.80 14.51
N HIS A 346 -7.36 0.45 14.49
CA HIS A 346 -7.43 1.33 13.33
C HIS A 346 -6.68 0.74 12.12
N VAL A 347 -5.44 0.29 12.34
CA VAL A 347 -4.63 -0.33 11.28
C VAL A 347 -5.36 -1.53 10.68
N HIS A 348 -5.94 -2.41 11.49
CA HIS A 348 -6.62 -3.61 11.00
C HIS A 348 -8.01 -3.33 10.43
N ALA A 349 -8.70 -2.27 10.86
CA ALA A 349 -9.92 -1.80 10.21
C ALA A 349 -9.65 -1.42 8.74
N GLY A 350 -8.55 -0.70 8.48
CA GLY A 350 -8.08 -0.41 7.12
C GLY A 350 -7.51 -1.64 6.41
N ALA A 351 -6.65 -2.42 7.07
CA ALA A 351 -5.93 -3.51 6.43
C ALA A 351 -6.83 -4.70 6.08
N LEU A 352 -7.69 -5.15 6.99
CA LEU A 352 -8.62 -6.26 6.72
C LEU A 352 -9.90 -5.78 6.05
N GLY A 353 -10.40 -4.62 6.48
CA GLY A 353 -11.68 -4.13 6.02
C GLY A 353 -11.62 -3.53 4.62
N TRP A 354 -10.57 -2.76 4.29
CA TRP A 354 -10.42 -2.06 3.00
C TRP A 354 -9.47 -2.77 2.04
N VAL A 355 -8.27 -3.16 2.49
CA VAL A 355 -7.19 -3.68 1.63
C VAL A 355 -7.35 -5.17 1.30
N ALA A 356 -7.79 -6.00 2.25
CA ALA A 356 -7.73 -7.47 2.16
C ALA A 356 -8.79 -8.15 1.27
#